data_AF-A0A8B9RRJ0-F1
#
_entry.id   AF-A0A8B9RRJ0-F1
#
_cell.length_a   1.000
_cell.length_b   1.000
_cell.length_c   1.000
_cell.angle_alpha   90.00
_cell.angle_beta   90.00
_cell.angle_gamma   90.00
#
_symmetry.space_group_name_H-M   'P 1'
#
loop_
_entity.id
_entity.type
_entity.pdbx_description
1 polymer ?
#
loop_
_entity_poly.entity_id
_entity_poly.type
_entity_poly.pdbx_seq_one_letter_code
_entity_poly.pdbx_strand_id
1 'polypeptide(L)' 'MSAKVRLKRLEQLVLDGPQRHDSVLSVETLLDLLVGVYAECSRDSPLRRDRYVSDFLEWGEDGADAVWFYILVFKLMA' A
#
# COMPACT_ATOMS: atom_id res chain seq x y z
N MET A 1 -13.87 -22.44 12.53
CA MET A 1 -13.67 -21.01 12.88
C MET A 1 -14.34 -20.15 11.81
N SER A 2 -15.26 -19.25 12.18
CA SER A 2 -16.03 -18.47 11.20
C SER A 2 -15.21 -17.32 10.57
N ALA A 3 -15.66 -16.81 9.42
CA ALA A 3 -15.05 -15.66 8.75
C ALA A 3 -14.97 -14.43 9.67
N LYS A 4 -16.03 -14.17 10.45
CA LYS A 4 -16.07 -13.06 11.43
C LYS A 4 -14.98 -13.16 12.49
N VAL A 5 -14.69 -14.37 12.98
CA VAL A 5 -13.62 -14.58 13.98
C VAL A 5 -12.24 -14.39 13.36
N ARG A 6 -12.04 -14.82 12.11
CA ARG A 6 -10.79 -14.63 11.38
C ARG A 6 -10.50 -13.15 11.11
N LEU A 7 -11.49 -12.38 10.68
CA LEU A 7 -11.35 -10.93 10.44
C LEU A 7 -10.98 -10.18 11.72
N LYS A 8 -11.63 -10.49 12.86
CA LYS A 8 -11.26 -9.90 14.16
C LYS A 8 -9.82 -10.22 14.56
N ARG A 9 -9.32 -11.42 14.27
CA ARG A 9 -7.91 -11.76 14.54
C ARG A 9 -6.95 -10.97 13.66
N LEU A 10 -7.28 -10.82 12.37
CA LEU A 10 -6.45 -10.03 11.45
C LEU A 10 -6.38 -8.56 11.88
N GLU A 11 -7.52 -7.98 12.28
CA GLU A 11 -7.59 -6.62 12.82
C GLU A 11 -6.67 -6.44 14.03
N GLN A 12 -6.71 -7.36 15.00
CA GLN A 12 -5.84 -7.29 16.17
C GLN A 12 -4.36 -7.44 15.80
N LEU A 13 -4.01 -8.35 14.89
CA LEU A 13 -2.62 -8.50 14.41
C LEU A 13 -2.09 -7.20 13.81
N VAL A 14 -2.88 -6.50 13.00
CA VAL A 14 -2.49 -5.21 12.41
C VAL A 14 -2.34 -4.13 13.49
N LEU A 15 -3.22 -4.09 14.49
CA LEU A 15 -3.16 -3.12 15.59
C LEU A 15 -1.97 -3.35 16.53
N ASP A 16 -1.60 -4.61 16.78
CA ASP A 16 -0.46 -4.97 17.63
C ASP A 16 0.88 -4.67 16.96
N GLY A 17 0.92 -4.75 15.63
CA GLY A 17 2.05 -4.34 14.81
C GLY A 17 3.31 -5.21 14.96
N PRO A 18 4.40 -4.83 14.28
CA PRO A 18 5.63 -5.64 14.22
C PRO A 18 6.35 -5.77 15.56
N GLN A 19 6.16 -4.82 16.49
CA GLN A 19 6.80 -4.85 17.81
C GLN A 19 6.34 -6.04 18.68
N ARG A 20 5.13 -6.56 18.40
CA ARG A 20 4.53 -7.67 19.14
C ARG A 20 4.44 -8.96 18.31
N HIS A 21 4.52 -8.84 16.98
CA HIS A 21 4.40 -9.95 16.06
C HIS A 21 5.33 -9.79 14.85
N ASP A 22 6.39 -10.59 14.79
CA ASP A 22 7.40 -10.56 13.71
C ASP A 22 6.82 -10.83 12.30
N SER A 23 5.63 -11.42 12.22
CA SER A 23 4.95 -11.73 10.94
C SER A 23 4.07 -10.60 10.41
N VAL A 24 3.96 -9.47 11.13
CA VAL A 24 3.11 -8.33 10.75
C VAL A 24 3.98 -7.20 10.21
N LEU A 25 3.63 -6.67 9.04
CA LEU A 25 4.31 -5.53 8.45
C LEU A 25 3.86 -4.23 9.11
N SER A 26 4.77 -3.27 9.30
CA SER A 26 4.39 -1.92 9.73
C SER A 26 3.62 -1.21 8.62
N VAL A 27 2.88 -0.16 8.99
CA VAL A 27 2.24 0.73 8.01
C VAL A 27 3.30 1.33 7.08
N GLU A 28 4.45 1.71 7.61
CA GLU A 28 5.59 2.22 6.84
C GLU A 28 6.04 1.22 5.76
N THR A 29 6.26 -0.05 6.12
CA THR A 29 6.67 -1.07 5.14
C THR A 29 5.58 -1.33 4.08
N LEU A 30 4.30 -1.26 4.46
CA LEU A 30 3.19 -1.39 3.49
C LEU A 30 3.16 -0.20 2.50
N LEU A 31 3.47 1.00 2.98
CA LEU A 31 3.59 2.19 2.13
C LEU A 31 4.82 2.09 1.21
N ASP A 32 5.96 1.64 1.72
CA ASP A 32 7.16 1.41 0.91
C ASP A 32 6.91 0.39 -0.20
N LEU A 33 6.20 -0.70 0.10
CA LEU A 33 5.78 -1.69 -0.89
C LEU A 33 4.87 -1.08 -1.95
N LEU A 34 3.88 -0.27 -1.54
CA LEU A 34 2.95 0.38 -2.46
C LEU A 34 3.69 1.35 -3.41
N VAL A 35 4.59 2.17 -2.85
CA VAL A 35 5.44 3.09 -3.64
C VAL A 35 6.35 2.30 -4.59
N GLY A 36 6.96 1.22 -4.12
CA GLY A 36 7.83 0.37 -4.94
C GLY A 36 7.10 -0.29 -6.10
N VAL A 37 5.90 -0.83 -5.85
CA VAL A 37 5.03 -1.41 -6.89
C VAL A 37 4.62 -0.35 -7.90
N TYR A 38 4.18 0.81 -7.42
CA TYR A 38 3.80 1.93 -8.30
C TYR A 38 4.97 2.34 -9.19
N ALA A 39 6.16 2.56 -8.62
CA ALA A 39 7.35 2.94 -9.38
C ALA A 39 7.76 1.90 -10.42
N GLU A 40 7.65 0.60 -10.11
CA GLU A 40 7.95 -0.47 -11.07
C GLU A 40 6.93 -0.50 -12.22
N CYS A 41 5.65 -0.29 -11.92
CA CYS A 41 4.58 -0.18 -12.92
C CYS A 41 4.73 1.07 -13.80
N SER A 42 5.18 2.20 -13.25
CA SER A 42 5.35 3.46 -13.98
C SER A 42 6.53 3.45 -14.95
N ARG A 43 7.53 2.57 -14.76
CA ARG A 43 8.65 2.43 -15.70
C ARG A 43 8.14 2.09 -17.09
N ASP A 44 8.84 2.55 -18.13
CA ASP A 44 8.55 2.22 -19.52
C ASP A 44 8.84 0.72 -19.76
N SER A 45 7.89 -0.09 -19.31
CA SER A 45 7.94 -1.54 -19.24
C SER A 45 6.68 -2.11 -19.89
N PRO A 46 6.70 -3.39 -20.31
CA PRO A 46 5.51 -4.04 -20.87
C PRO A 46 4.30 -3.99 -19.93
N LEU A 47 4.52 -3.92 -18.61
CA LEU A 47 3.47 -3.84 -17.61
C LEU A 47 2.64 -2.57 -17.76
N ARG A 48 3.26 -1.43 -18.10
CA ARG A 48 2.54 -0.15 -18.26
C ARG A 48 1.50 -0.19 -19.40
N ARG A 49 1.65 -1.12 -20.35
CA ARG A 49 0.73 -1.30 -21.48
C ARG A 49 -0.47 -2.20 -21.13
N ASP A 50 -0.42 -2.88 -19.97
CA ASP A 50 -1.57 -3.63 -19.46
C ASP A 50 -2.63 -2.65 -18.96
N ARG A 51 -3.87 -2.82 -19.41
CA ARG A 51 -4.97 -1.91 -19.10
C ARG A 51 -5.17 -1.75 -17.59
N TYR A 52 -5.11 -2.83 -16.81
CA TYR A 52 -5.35 -2.74 -15.37
C TYR A 52 -4.22 -2.01 -14.65
N VAL A 53 -2.99 -2.15 -15.16
CA VAL A 53 -1.84 -1.40 -14.65
C VAL A 53 -1.94 0.08 -15.05
N SER A 54 -2.31 0.39 -16.29
CA SER A 54 -2.54 1.78 -16.72
C SER A 54 -3.64 2.43 -15.89
N ASP A 55 -4.79 1.77 -15.70
CA ASP A 55 -5.91 2.27 -14.90
C ASP A 55 -5.49 2.47 -13.42
N PHE A 56 -4.65 1.58 -12.87
CA PHE A 56 -4.10 1.72 -11.51
C PHE A 56 -3.15 2.92 -11.39
N LEU A 57 -2.29 3.14 -12.40
CA LEU A 57 -1.36 4.26 -12.44
C LEU A 57 -2.13 5.59 -12.59
N GLU A 58 -3.07 5.68 -13.53
CA GLU A 58 -3.92 6.85 -13.71
C GLU A 58 -4.70 7.19 -12.43
N TRP A 59 -5.21 6.19 -11.71
CA TRP A 59 -5.84 6.40 -10.40
C TRP A 59 -4.89 7.04 -9.38
N GLY A 60 -3.60 6.70 -9.43
CA GLY A 60 -2.56 7.31 -8.59
C GLY A 60 -2.08 8.70 -9.05
N GLU A 61 -2.14 9.00 -10.36
CA GLU A 61 -1.69 10.28 -10.95
C GLU A 61 -2.79 11.36 -10.92
N ASP A 62 -4.04 11.02 -11.26
CA ASP A 62 -5.13 11.99 -11.48
C ASP A 62 -5.97 12.29 -10.23
N GLY A 63 -5.76 11.56 -9.14
CA GLY A 63 -6.43 11.87 -7.89
C GLY A 63 -5.96 13.23 -7.34
N ALA A 64 -6.90 14.10 -6.94
CA ALA A 64 -6.64 15.15 -5.95
C ALA A 64 -6.00 14.59 -4.64
N ASP A 65 -5.93 13.27 -4.53
CA ASP A 65 -5.26 12.44 -3.54
C ASP A 65 -3.78 12.13 -3.83
N ALA A 66 -3.21 12.45 -5.00
CA ALA A 66 -1.76 12.33 -5.24
C ALA A 66 -0.96 13.28 -4.32
N VAL A 67 -1.53 14.45 -4.01
CA VAL A 67 -1.02 15.38 -3.00
C VAL A 67 -1.16 14.78 -1.60
N TRP A 68 -2.22 14.02 -1.32
CA TRP A 68 -2.37 13.26 -0.07
C TRP A 68 -1.41 12.09 0.02
N PHE A 69 -1.11 11.41 -1.08
CA PHE A 69 -0.12 10.33 -1.16
C PHE A 69 1.28 10.88 -0.88
N TYR A 70 1.64 12.00 -1.50
CA TYR A 70 2.88 12.72 -1.21
C TYR A 70 2.91 13.25 0.22
N ILE A 71 1.84 13.88 0.74
CA ILE A 71 1.77 14.38 2.11
C ILE A 71 1.82 13.22 3.12
N LEU A 72 1.16 12.09 2.86
CA LEU A 72 1.17 10.91 3.73
C LEU A 72 2.58 10.31 3.80
N VAL A 73 3.25 10.15 2.65
CA VAL A 73 4.63 9.66 2.59
C VAL A 73 5.60 10.65 3.26
N PHE A 74 5.51 11.95 2.97
CA PHE A 74 6.41 12.96 3.55
C PHE A 74 6.17 13.21 5.05
N LYS A 75 4.95 12.98 5.56
CA LYS A 75 4.57 13.23 6.96
C LYS A 75 4.70 12.00 7.86
N LEU A 76 4.82 10.79 7.29
CA LEU A 76 5.18 9.58 8.04
C LEU A 76 6.69 9.33 8.08
N MET A 77 7.48 9.83 7.12
CA MET A 77 8.93 9.67 7.09
C MET A 77 9.74 10.81 7.76
N ALA A 78 9.08 11.82 8.33
CA ALA A 78 9.70 12.95 9.06
C ALA A 78 9.17 13.04 10.49
#